data_AF-A0A6N6MI96-F1
#
_entry.id   AF-A0A6N6MI96-F1
#
_cell.length_a   1.000
_cell.length_b   1.000
_cell.length_c   1.000
_cell.angle_alpha   90.00
_cell.angle_beta   90.00
_cell.angle_gamma   90.00
#
_symmetry.space_group_name_H-M   'P 1'
#
loop_
_entity.id
_entity.type
_entity.pdbx_description
1 polymer ?
#
loop_
_entity_poly.entity_id
_entity_poly.type
_entity_poly.pdbx_seq_one_letter_code
_entity_poly.pdbx_strand_id
1 'polypeptide(L)' 'MATIVSTQVMEEGKAAKAAGLPLSTDPYPAGSQNSADWLSGYTAGEPEQNVDQPEGDEG' A
#
# COMPACT_ATOMS: atom_id res chain seq x y z
N MET A 1 -5.48 -24.09 -1.69
CA MET A 1 -4.99 -23.82 -0.32
C MET A 1 -3.89 -22.76 -0.40
N ALA A 2 -4.28 -21.50 -0.58
CA ALA A 2 -3.36 -20.35 -0.63
C ALA A 2 -4.18 -19.16 -0.14
N THR A 3 -4.11 -18.86 1.16
CA THR A 3 -5.00 -17.83 1.72
C THR A 3 -4.37 -17.07 2.88
N ILE A 4 -3.47 -17.68 3.67
CA ILE A 4 -2.98 -17.06 4.90
C ILE A 4 -1.75 -16.18 4.66
N VAL A 5 -0.81 -16.63 3.82
CA VAL A 5 0.43 -15.88 3.51
C VAL A 5 0.13 -14.61 2.70
N SER A 6 -0.78 -14.70 1.73
CA SER A 6 -1.25 -13.54 0.96
C SER A 6 -1.88 -12.46 1.86
N THR A 7 -2.69 -12.82 2.86
CA THR A 7 -3.28 -11.77 3.71
C THR A 7 -2.22 -10.98 4.48
N GLN A 8 -1.20 -11.64 5.03
CA GLN A 8 -0.12 -10.96 5.75
C GLN A 8 0.70 -10.03 4.84
N VAL A 9 1.04 -10.50 3.64
CA VAL A 9 1.90 -9.75 2.71
C VAL A 9 1.18 -8.48 2.22
N MET A 10 -0.12 -8.57 1.95
CA MET A 10 -0.99 -7.41 1.70
C MET A 10 -1.01 -6.43 2.88
N GLU A 11 -1.12 -6.91 4.12
CA GLU A 11 -1.12 -6.03 5.30
C GLU A 11 0.22 -5.32 5.50
N GLU A 12 1.34 -5.98 5.21
CA GLU A 12 2.68 -5.36 5.24
C GLU A 12 2.79 -4.22 4.23
N GLY A 13 2.29 -4.42 3.00
CA GLY A 13 2.27 -3.39 1.97
C GLY A 13 1.43 -2.18 2.38
N LYS A 14 0.23 -2.45 2.92
CA LYS A 14 -0.66 -1.40 3.43
C LYS A 14 -0.01 -0.62 4.57
N ALA A 15 0.65 -1.29 5.51
CA ALA A 15 1.35 -0.65 6.62
C ALA A 15 2.54 0.20 6.13
N ALA A 16 3.30 -0.28 5.15
CA ALA A 16 4.40 0.48 4.56
C ALA A 16 3.91 1.77 3.88
N LYS A 17 2.80 1.70 3.13
CA LYS A 17 2.16 2.88 2.55
C LYS A 17 1.67 3.85 3.63
N ALA A 18 0.99 3.35 4.67
CA ALA A 18 0.52 4.17 5.77
C ALA A 18 1.67 4.85 6.54
N ALA A 19 2.84 4.21 6.59
CA ALA A 19 4.07 4.79 7.14
C ALA A 19 4.79 5.75 6.17
N GLY A 20 4.31 5.93 4.93
CA GLY A 20 4.94 6.77 3.91
C GLY A 20 6.26 6.22 3.37
N LEU A 21 6.51 4.91 3.53
CA LEU A 21 7.74 4.26 3.07
C LEU A 21 7.71 4.06 1.56
N PRO A 22 8.86 4.12 0.86
CA PRO A 22 8.90 3.91 -0.59
C PRO A 22 8.75 2.43 -0.97
N LEU A 23 8.37 2.18 -2.23
CA LEU A 23 8.28 0.84 -2.83
C LEU A 23 9.57 0.02 -2.74
N SER A 24 10.73 0.67 -2.65
CA SER A 24 12.03 -0.01 -2.42
C SER A 24 12.15 -0.69 -1.06
N THR A 25 11.17 -0.48 -0.17
CA THR A 25 11.06 -1.18 1.12
C THR A 25 10.52 -2.60 0.94
N ASP A 26 9.94 -2.93 -0.22
CA ASP A 26 9.50 -4.29 -0.54
C ASP A 26 10.67 -5.28 -0.32
N PRO A 27 10.60 -6.17 0.69
CA PRO A 27 11.66 -7.14 0.95
C PRO A 27 11.58 -8.32 -0.02
N TYR A 28 10.53 -8.41 -0.83
CA TYR A 28 10.27 -9.52 -1.71
C TYR A 28 10.94 -9.33 -3.08
N PRO A 29 11.39 -10.41 -3.74
CA PRO A 29 11.98 -10.31 -5.07
C PRO A 29 10.94 -9.86 -6.10
N ALA A 30 11.32 -8.87 -6.91
CA ALA A 30 10.49 -8.32 -7.97
C ALA A 30 9.97 -9.43 -8.92
N GLY A 31 8.67 -9.44 -9.19
CA GLY A 31 8.00 -10.45 -10.02
C GLY A 31 7.56 -11.71 -9.27
N SER A 32 7.82 -11.80 -7.97
CA SER A 32 7.28 -12.88 -7.12
C SER A 32 5.83 -12.62 -6.74
N GLN A 33 5.08 -13.68 -6.45
CA GLN A 33 3.69 -13.57 -5.98
C GLN A 33 3.58 -12.73 -4.71
N ASN A 34 4.55 -12.82 -3.79
CA ASN A 34 4.58 -11.99 -2.58
C ASN A 34 4.78 -10.50 -2.90
N SER A 35 5.67 -10.15 -3.84
CA SER A 35 5.85 -8.74 -4.25
C SER A 35 4.56 -8.19 -4.87
N ALA A 36 3.85 -8.98 -5.70
CA ALA A 36 2.56 -8.56 -6.27
C ALA A 36 1.47 -8.33 -5.20
N ASP A 37 1.46 -9.18 -4.19
CA ASP A 37 0.50 -9.13 -3.08
C ASP A 37 0.80 -7.95 -2.13
N TRP A 38 2.08 -7.70 -1.85
CA TRP A 38 2.55 -6.55 -1.07
C TRP A 38 2.23 -5.24 -1.78
N LEU A 39 2.49 -5.17 -3.09
CA LEU A 39 2.13 -4.04 -3.93
C LEU A 39 0.62 -3.81 -3.94
N SER A 40 -0.17 -4.88 -4.01
CA SER A 40 -1.63 -4.78 -3.96
C SER A 40 -2.08 -4.09 -2.67
N GLY A 41 -1.53 -4.48 -1.51
CA GLY A 41 -1.79 -3.83 -0.23
C GLY A 41 -1.26 -2.39 -0.14
N TYR A 42 -0.06 -2.14 -0.66
CA TYR A 42 0.58 -0.82 -0.71
C TYR A 42 -0.22 0.18 -1.55
N THR A 43 -0.85 -0.27 -2.63
CA THR A 43 -1.75 0.55 -3.48
C THR A 43 -3.21 0.51 -3.04
N ALA A 44 -3.61 -0.45 -2.19
CA ALA A 44 -5.00 -0.59 -1.73
C ALA A 44 -5.46 0.60 -0.86
N GLY A 45 -4.53 1.34 -0.29
CA GLY A 45 -4.76 2.53 0.51
C GLY A 45 -4.57 3.85 -0.24
N GLU A 46 -4.47 3.84 -1.58
CA GLU A 46 -4.73 5.05 -2.35
C GLU A 46 -6.24 5.31 -2.21
N PRO A 47 -6.71 6.24 -1.36
CA PRO A 47 -7.99 6.83 -1.66
C PRO A 47 -7.86 7.34 -3.09
N GLU A 48 -8.84 7.03 -3.94
CA GLU A 48 -9.11 7.91 -5.09
C GLU A 48 -8.86 9.32 -4.61
N GLN A 49 -8.02 10.08 -5.30
CA GLN A 49 -7.53 11.42 -4.97
C GLN A 49 -8.68 12.39 -4.61
N ASN A 50 -9.39 12.17 -3.50
CA ASN A 50 -10.02 13.15 -2.68
C ASN A 50 -8.90 13.59 -1.75
N VAL A 51 -7.90 14.21 -2.38
CA VAL A 51 -7.24 15.34 -1.76
C VAL A 51 -8.42 16.25 -1.45
N ASP A 52 -8.95 16.12 -0.23
CA ASP A 52 -9.66 17.17 0.44
C ASP A 52 -8.62 18.30 0.45
N GLN A 53 -8.60 19.06 -0.64
CA GLN A 53 -7.95 20.34 -0.67
C GLN A 53 -8.58 21.06 0.51
N PRO A 54 -7.82 21.43 1.55
CA PRO A 54 -8.35 22.41 2.46
C PRO A 54 -8.46 23.70 1.65
N GLU A 55 -9.55 23.86 0.90
CA GLU A 55 -10.14 25.18 0.65
C GLU A 55 -10.78 25.62 1.98
N GLY A 56 -9.93 25.70 3.00
CA GLY A 56 -10.15 26.43 4.20
C GLY A 56 -9.62 27.84 3.97
N ASP A 57 -10.56 28.73 3.64
CA ASP A 57 -10.62 30.09 4.18
C ASP A 57 -9.65 31.13 3.61
N GLU A 58 -10.16 31.98 2.70
CA GLU A 58 -9.87 33.41 2.72
C GLU A 58 -11.18 34.20 2.55
N GLY A 59 -11.73 34.65 3.68
CA GLY A 59 -12.29 36.00 3.94
C GLY A 59 -13.26 36.65 2.96
#